data_AF-A0A919ZUX6-F1
#
_entry.id   AF-A0A919ZUX6-F1
#
_cell.length_a   1.000
_cell.length_b   1.000
_cell.length_c   1.000
_cell.angle_alpha   90.00
_cell.angle_beta   90.00
_cell.angle_gamma   90.00
#
_symmetry.space_group_name_H-M   'P 1'
#
loop_
_entity.id
_entity.type
_entity.pdbx_description
1 polymer ?
#
loop_
_entity_poly.entity_id
_entity_poly.type
_entity_poly.pdbx_seq_one_letter_code
_entity_poly.pdbx_strand_id
1 'polypeptide(L)'
;MNKFLFILSCLALNAYTTDLDTNNSLIDFYGKSETKINIVIKDNIDIQGKVTSAGSLALKDNVANKNAFIIQRLIDSDFHISGKANLSEWANFRSENSVSGWSSIGGQTTHVLDSKYNPCGSSSGSAVAVASGLVDIAIGTETNGSISCPSSINGIIGFKPTVGLVSRSGIIPISSSQDTAGPMGKTLEIVAKTLEVISGYDPNDNATSFIPDDFNFNFVDVTNNRRLDGIRFGLLNADNQHPQVIEFHNEIKAIVKKLGGELIDIKDDRIYPDEAEYFILLYEFRVGLEKYLQSSSSKMQNLNDLIIFNEENKNTVMPHFGQDIFFKSLESDSYIRYMWSKYKVSNSYKETLRLLEEYELDAFIGLTRGPAWRINYDGGDWPAMQETLRFSSGGFAAHNGMPHITIPFFNIDNFPVGISIIGKRWDDREILKFAAAIDSKLTDKSIIIDVRSLDEVKTGIIQDAIHIEWTDIEKEISNLDISKDQPIYLYCRSGNRSGKATAILEKMGFTNAKNVGGIIEAADKLDKKIVKYSE
;
A
#
# COMPACT_ATOMS: atom_id res chain seq x y z
N MET A 1 -11.26 37.13 -44.37
CA MET A 1 -9.94 37.37 -43.75
C MET A 1 -9.98 36.87 -42.32
N ASN A 2 -9.22 35.82 -42.05
CA ASN A 2 -9.07 35.15 -40.75
C ASN A 2 -8.61 36.10 -39.64
N LYS A 3 -9.14 35.90 -38.42
CA LYS A 3 -8.35 36.00 -37.18
C LYS A 3 -8.81 34.90 -36.22
N PHE A 4 -8.14 33.76 -36.32
CA PHE A 4 -8.00 32.77 -35.26
C PHE A 4 -7.30 33.44 -34.07
N LEU A 5 -7.94 33.46 -32.90
CA LEU A 5 -7.31 33.85 -31.65
C LEU A 5 -6.98 32.57 -30.86
N PHE A 6 -5.67 32.28 -30.82
CA PHE A 6 -4.93 31.36 -29.96
C PHE A 6 -5.72 30.56 -28.90
N ILE A 7 -6.02 29.30 -29.22
CA ILE A 7 -6.11 28.21 -28.24
C ILE A 7 -4.70 27.64 -28.14
N LEU A 8 -3.88 28.14 -27.21
CA LEU A 8 -2.50 27.62 -27.04
C LEU A 8 -2.02 27.61 -25.58
N SER A 9 -2.95 27.45 -24.62
CA SER A 9 -2.60 27.31 -23.19
C SER A 9 -2.97 25.97 -22.56
N CYS A 10 -3.79 25.11 -23.18
CA CYS A 10 -4.08 23.76 -22.64
C CYS A 10 -3.14 22.65 -23.15
N LEU A 11 -2.54 22.80 -24.34
CA LEU A 11 -1.67 21.77 -24.91
C LEU A 11 -0.28 21.74 -24.28
N ALA A 12 0.22 22.87 -23.77
CA ALA A 12 1.54 22.93 -23.15
C ALA A 12 1.57 22.29 -21.76
N LEU A 13 0.52 22.42 -20.94
CA LEU A 13 0.47 21.80 -19.61
C LEU A 13 0.31 20.28 -19.66
N ASN A 14 -0.49 19.75 -20.61
CA ASN A 14 -0.61 18.29 -20.78
C ASN A 14 0.68 17.63 -21.27
N ALA A 15 1.52 18.35 -22.02
CA ALA A 15 2.80 17.82 -22.50
C ALA A 15 3.89 17.75 -21.41
N TYR A 16 3.85 18.63 -20.38
CA TYR A 16 4.81 18.57 -19.27
C TYR A 16 4.54 17.44 -18.28
N THR A 17 3.32 16.90 -18.23
CA THR A 17 2.91 15.87 -17.27
C THR A 17 3.04 14.45 -17.82
N THR A 18 2.93 14.29 -19.14
CA THR A 18 3.24 13.01 -19.82
C THR A 18 4.70 12.60 -19.66
N ASP A 19 5.61 13.54 -19.38
CA ASP A 19 7.02 13.23 -19.12
C ASP A 19 7.27 12.72 -17.68
N LEU A 20 6.33 12.91 -16.74
CA LEU A 20 6.48 12.50 -15.34
C LEU A 20 5.83 11.14 -15.02
N ASP A 21 4.67 10.82 -15.62
CA ASP A 21 3.99 9.54 -15.41
C ASP A 21 4.35 8.51 -16.51
N THR A 22 5.53 7.93 -16.39
CA THR A 22 6.04 6.95 -17.37
C THR A 22 5.44 5.54 -17.22
N ASN A 23 4.62 5.31 -16.19
CA ASN A 23 4.10 3.99 -15.82
C ASN A 23 2.56 3.90 -15.92
N ASN A 24 1.91 4.85 -16.58
CA ASN A 24 0.45 4.94 -16.74
C ASN A 24 -0.31 4.83 -15.41
N SER A 25 0.20 5.49 -14.37
CA SER A 25 -0.40 5.46 -13.04
C SER A 25 -1.65 6.34 -12.92
N LEU A 26 -1.80 7.35 -13.79
CA LEU A 26 -2.93 8.29 -13.78
C LEU A 26 -3.83 8.10 -15.02
N ILE A 27 -5.14 8.18 -14.81
CA ILE A 27 -6.14 8.34 -15.89
C ILE A 27 -6.37 9.81 -16.21
N ASP A 28 -6.23 10.69 -15.21
CA ASP A 28 -6.50 12.12 -15.34
C ASP A 28 -5.62 12.91 -14.36
N PHE A 29 -5.22 14.13 -14.74
CA PHE A 29 -4.32 14.99 -13.95
C PHE A 29 -4.89 16.40 -13.81
N TYR A 30 -4.94 16.89 -12.57
CA TYR A 30 -5.56 18.16 -12.17
C TYR A 30 -4.57 19.23 -11.73
N GLY A 31 -3.27 19.00 -11.92
CA GLY A 31 -2.22 19.88 -11.43
C GLY A 31 -1.81 19.58 -9.99
N LYS A 32 -0.67 20.13 -9.57
CA LYS A 32 -0.17 20.06 -8.19
C LYS A 32 -0.34 21.41 -7.50
N SER A 33 -0.50 21.39 -6.19
CA SER A 33 -0.42 22.55 -5.31
C SER A 33 0.98 22.62 -4.68
N GLU A 34 1.52 23.83 -4.56
CA GLU A 34 2.77 24.10 -3.83
C GLU A 34 2.56 24.24 -2.31
N THR A 35 1.32 24.47 -1.87
CA THR A 35 0.99 24.80 -0.47
C THR A 35 0.16 23.74 0.24
N LYS A 36 -0.38 22.77 -0.50
CA LYS A 36 -1.26 21.70 0.02
C LYS A 36 -0.64 20.33 -0.19
N ILE A 37 -1.15 19.35 0.54
CA ILE A 37 -0.75 17.94 0.36
C ILE A 37 -1.38 17.43 -0.94
N ASN A 38 -0.53 17.14 -1.93
CA ASN A 38 -0.95 16.57 -3.20
C ASN A 38 -1.33 15.10 -3.02
N ILE A 39 -2.56 14.75 -3.40
CA ILE A 39 -3.10 13.39 -3.30
C ILE A 39 -3.74 12.94 -4.61
N VAL A 40 -3.53 11.67 -4.96
CA VAL A 40 -4.19 11.02 -6.11
C VAL A 40 -5.29 10.09 -5.62
N ILE A 41 -6.40 10.04 -6.34
CA ILE A 41 -7.60 9.30 -5.94
C ILE A 41 -7.88 8.20 -6.96
N LYS A 42 -8.05 6.96 -6.53
CA LYS A 42 -8.44 5.85 -7.41
C LYS A 42 -9.72 6.18 -8.20
N ASP A 43 -9.77 5.84 -9.49
CA ASP A 43 -10.86 6.25 -10.38
C ASP A 43 -12.22 5.54 -10.18
N ASN A 44 -12.38 4.82 -9.09
CA ASN A 44 -13.68 4.32 -8.65
C ASN A 44 -14.32 5.22 -7.57
N ILE A 45 -13.74 6.38 -7.25
CA ILE A 45 -14.20 7.31 -6.21
C ILE A 45 -14.65 8.63 -6.83
N ASP A 46 -15.84 9.09 -6.45
CA ASP A 46 -16.47 10.30 -6.97
C ASP A 46 -15.77 11.59 -6.53
N ILE A 47 -15.46 12.42 -7.52
CA ILE A 47 -15.00 13.80 -7.36
C ILE A 47 -15.95 14.68 -8.16
N GLN A 48 -16.59 15.66 -7.51
CA GLN A 48 -17.58 16.52 -8.13
C GLN A 48 -17.04 17.17 -9.42
N GLY A 49 -17.81 17.07 -10.50
CA GLY A 49 -17.47 17.65 -11.80
C GLY A 49 -16.36 16.91 -12.56
N LYS A 50 -15.89 15.77 -12.05
CA LYS A 50 -14.91 14.90 -12.71
C LYS A 50 -15.55 13.56 -13.07
N VAL A 51 -14.95 12.87 -14.04
CA VAL A 51 -15.36 11.52 -14.42
C VAL A 51 -14.97 10.53 -13.33
N THR A 52 -15.83 9.56 -13.06
CA THR A 52 -15.54 8.36 -12.27
C THR A 52 -15.89 7.15 -13.12
N SER A 53 -14.87 6.49 -13.68
CA SER A 53 -15.09 5.48 -14.73
C SER A 53 -14.87 4.04 -14.27
N ALA A 54 -14.25 3.83 -13.10
CA ALA A 54 -13.68 2.54 -12.72
C ALA A 54 -12.75 1.95 -13.80
N GLY A 55 -12.09 2.80 -14.59
CA GLY A 55 -11.23 2.46 -15.71
C GLY A 55 -11.96 2.06 -17.00
N SER A 56 -13.31 2.07 -17.01
CA SER A 56 -14.10 1.53 -18.11
C SER A 56 -14.60 2.61 -19.07
N LEU A 57 -14.40 2.39 -20.37
CA LEU A 57 -14.96 3.24 -21.44
C LEU A 57 -16.49 3.35 -21.39
N ALA A 58 -17.19 2.39 -20.77
CA ALA A 58 -18.64 2.44 -20.56
C ALA A 58 -19.07 3.61 -19.65
N LEU A 59 -18.17 4.06 -18.77
CA LEU A 59 -18.40 5.14 -17.81
C LEU A 59 -17.55 6.39 -18.08
N LYS A 60 -17.00 6.54 -19.30
CA LYS A 60 -16.18 7.71 -19.67
C LYS A 60 -16.91 9.06 -19.54
N ASP A 61 -18.24 9.03 -19.60
CA ASP A 61 -19.12 10.21 -19.48
C ASP A 61 -19.83 10.26 -18.10
N ASN A 62 -19.46 9.40 -17.15
CA ASN A 62 -20.00 9.39 -15.79
C ASN A 62 -19.36 10.49 -14.94
N VAL A 63 -19.83 11.72 -15.08
CA VAL A 63 -19.40 12.89 -14.31
C VAL A 63 -20.12 12.92 -12.97
N ALA A 64 -19.37 12.84 -11.87
CA ALA A 64 -19.96 12.83 -10.54
C ALA A 64 -20.61 14.19 -10.19
N ASN A 65 -21.85 14.15 -9.73
CA ASN A 65 -22.61 15.35 -9.35
C ASN A 65 -22.20 15.91 -7.97
N LYS A 66 -21.60 15.07 -7.12
CA LYS A 66 -21.16 15.39 -5.77
C LYS A 66 -19.84 14.69 -5.46
N ASN A 67 -19.09 15.21 -4.50
CA ASN A 67 -17.94 14.53 -3.94
C ASN A 67 -18.39 13.26 -3.20
N ALA A 68 -17.59 12.20 -3.27
CA ALA A 68 -17.65 11.14 -2.27
C ALA A 68 -17.38 11.72 -0.87
N PHE A 69 -17.89 11.07 0.17
CA PHE A 69 -17.76 11.57 1.55
C PHE A 69 -16.31 11.86 1.93
N ILE A 70 -15.42 10.92 1.61
CA ILE A 70 -13.99 11.03 1.89
C ILE A 70 -13.30 12.16 1.11
N ILE A 71 -13.78 12.47 -0.10
CA ILE A 71 -13.21 13.53 -0.94
C ILE A 71 -13.54 14.90 -0.37
N GLN A 72 -14.78 15.09 0.11
CA GLN A 72 -15.16 16.33 0.78
C GLN A 72 -14.27 16.59 2.01
N ARG A 73 -14.07 15.56 2.85
CA ARG A 73 -13.22 15.67 4.04
C ARG A 73 -11.76 15.98 3.73
N LEU A 74 -11.20 15.39 2.67
CA LEU A 74 -9.85 15.71 2.21
C LEU A 74 -9.72 17.17 1.77
N ILE A 75 -10.66 17.66 0.95
CA ILE A 75 -10.69 19.05 0.48
C ILE A 75 -10.77 20.03 1.67
N ASP A 76 -11.57 19.69 2.68
CA ASP A 76 -11.75 20.50 3.89
C ASP A 76 -10.54 20.44 4.85
N SER A 77 -9.57 19.56 4.60
CA SER A 77 -8.41 19.28 5.48
C SER A 77 -7.05 19.53 4.80
N ASP A 78 -6.96 20.53 3.93
CA ASP A 78 -5.72 20.98 3.24
C ASP A 78 -5.08 19.97 2.27
N PHE A 79 -5.87 19.04 1.73
CA PHE A 79 -5.45 18.22 0.60
C PHE A 79 -5.81 18.89 -0.74
N HIS A 80 -4.95 18.69 -1.74
CA HIS A 80 -5.20 19.05 -3.13
C HIS A 80 -5.30 17.79 -3.97
N ILE A 81 -6.49 17.54 -4.54
CA ILE A 81 -6.69 16.39 -5.41
C ILE A 81 -5.97 16.63 -6.74
N SER A 82 -4.87 15.92 -6.93
CA SER A 82 -3.95 16.12 -8.06
C SER A 82 -4.34 15.34 -9.31
N GLY A 83 -5.25 14.37 -9.21
CA GLY A 83 -5.67 13.55 -10.34
C GLY A 83 -6.42 12.30 -9.92
N LYS A 84 -6.77 11.51 -10.94
CA LYS A 84 -7.38 10.19 -10.82
C LYS A 84 -6.36 9.11 -11.15
N ALA A 85 -6.15 8.15 -10.26
CA ALA A 85 -5.30 6.99 -10.49
C ALA A 85 -5.99 5.95 -11.36
N ASN A 86 -5.22 5.33 -12.25
CA ASN A 86 -5.61 4.11 -12.96
C ASN A 86 -5.80 2.94 -11.99
N LEU A 87 -6.52 1.91 -12.43
CA LEU A 87 -6.85 0.72 -11.66
C LEU A 87 -7.00 -0.49 -12.58
N SER A 88 -6.97 -1.71 -12.01
CA SER A 88 -7.57 -2.84 -12.70
C SER A 88 -9.06 -2.54 -12.94
N GLU A 89 -9.52 -2.63 -14.18
CA GLU A 89 -10.88 -2.23 -14.55
C GLU A 89 -11.94 -2.89 -13.65
N TRP A 90 -12.95 -2.12 -13.22
CA TRP A 90 -13.99 -2.56 -12.29
C TRP A 90 -13.43 -3.13 -10.98
N ALA A 91 -12.34 -2.52 -10.51
CA ALA A 91 -11.61 -2.95 -9.33
C ALA A 91 -11.22 -4.45 -9.38
N ASN A 92 -10.86 -4.94 -10.58
CA ASN A 92 -10.50 -6.31 -10.90
C ASN A 92 -11.67 -7.33 -10.87
N PHE A 93 -12.92 -6.87 -10.81
CA PHE A 93 -14.10 -7.74 -10.72
C PHE A 93 -14.84 -7.90 -12.05
N ARG A 94 -14.07 -8.03 -13.14
CA ARG A 94 -14.60 -8.22 -14.51
C ARG A 94 -14.38 -9.63 -15.04
N SER A 95 -13.20 -10.20 -14.86
CA SER A 95 -12.82 -11.52 -15.37
C SER A 95 -11.87 -12.24 -14.44
N GLU A 96 -11.98 -13.57 -14.35
CA GLU A 96 -11.02 -14.41 -13.60
C GLU A 96 -9.64 -14.48 -14.27
N ASN A 97 -9.53 -14.12 -15.55
CA ASN A 97 -8.28 -14.04 -16.30
C ASN A 97 -7.78 -12.58 -16.44
N SER A 98 -8.23 -11.68 -15.56
CA SER A 98 -7.83 -10.28 -15.58
C SER A 98 -6.31 -10.10 -15.46
N VAL A 99 -5.82 -8.99 -16.00
CA VAL A 99 -4.44 -8.52 -15.83
C VAL A 99 -4.45 -7.32 -14.89
N SER A 100 -3.75 -7.41 -13.77
CA SER A 100 -3.68 -6.34 -12.78
C SER A 100 -3.12 -5.05 -13.36
N GLY A 101 -3.78 -3.91 -13.06
CA GLY A 101 -3.40 -2.58 -13.51
C GLY A 101 -3.82 -2.21 -14.92
N TRP A 102 -4.52 -3.10 -15.65
CA TRP A 102 -5.08 -2.78 -16.97
C TRP A 102 -6.50 -2.23 -16.87
N SER A 103 -6.77 -1.16 -17.64
CA SER A 103 -8.13 -0.68 -17.91
C SER A 103 -8.30 -0.17 -19.34
N SER A 104 -9.54 -0.16 -19.85
CA SER A 104 -9.80 0.31 -21.22
C SER A 104 -9.61 1.81 -21.41
N ILE A 105 -9.67 2.62 -20.35
CA ILE A 105 -9.34 4.05 -20.39
C ILE A 105 -7.85 4.29 -20.14
N GLY A 106 -7.29 3.75 -19.05
CA GLY A 106 -5.93 4.08 -18.61
C GLY A 106 -4.84 3.21 -19.23
N GLY A 107 -5.22 2.16 -19.97
CA GLY A 107 -4.27 1.16 -20.45
C GLY A 107 -3.63 0.39 -19.30
N GLN A 108 -2.44 -0.17 -19.55
CA GLN A 108 -1.68 -0.93 -18.56
C GLN A 108 -0.83 -0.03 -17.68
N THR A 109 -1.13 0.01 -16.39
CA THR A 109 -0.21 0.50 -15.36
C THR A 109 0.94 -0.50 -15.19
N THR A 110 2.19 -0.03 -15.17
CA THR A 110 3.36 -0.93 -15.03
C THR A 110 4.11 -0.71 -13.73
N HIS A 111 4.86 -1.71 -13.28
CA HIS A 111 5.69 -1.61 -12.08
C HIS A 111 6.87 -0.64 -12.29
N VAL A 112 7.18 0.19 -11.28
CA VAL A 112 8.19 1.27 -11.39
C VAL A 112 9.62 0.77 -11.65
N LEU A 113 9.95 -0.44 -11.19
CA LEU A 113 11.28 -1.05 -11.36
C LEU A 113 11.48 -1.74 -12.72
N ASP A 114 10.41 -2.26 -13.34
CA ASP A 114 10.47 -2.92 -14.64
C ASP A 114 9.07 -2.95 -15.27
N SER A 115 8.93 -2.32 -16.43
CA SER A 115 7.65 -2.16 -17.12
C SER A 115 7.04 -3.47 -17.64
N LYS A 116 7.79 -4.59 -17.61
CA LYS A 116 7.29 -5.93 -17.92
C LYS A 116 6.53 -6.58 -16.76
N TYR A 117 6.60 -6.01 -15.57
CA TYR A 117 5.97 -6.53 -14.36
C TYR A 117 4.74 -5.72 -14.00
N ASN A 118 3.74 -6.40 -13.46
CA ASN A 118 2.51 -5.76 -13.03
C ASN A 118 2.67 -5.20 -11.61
N PRO A 119 1.98 -4.10 -11.28
CA PRO A 119 2.04 -3.47 -9.95
C PRO A 119 1.06 -4.08 -8.92
N CYS A 120 0.53 -5.28 -9.16
CA CYS A 120 -0.70 -5.81 -8.55
C CYS A 120 -1.87 -4.83 -8.71
N GLY A 121 -2.97 -5.04 -7.99
CA GLY A 121 -4.18 -4.27 -8.10
C GLY A 121 -5.21 -4.67 -7.06
N SER A 122 -6.39 -4.06 -7.08
CA SER A 122 -6.84 -3.14 -8.13
C SER A 122 -6.41 -1.68 -7.95
N SER A 123 -5.88 -1.24 -6.81
CA SER A 123 -5.39 0.15 -6.62
C SER A 123 -4.00 0.37 -7.23
N SER A 124 -3.81 -0.10 -8.46
CA SER A 124 -2.54 -0.15 -9.19
C SER A 124 -1.93 1.23 -9.40
N GLY A 125 -2.69 2.15 -9.99
CA GLY A 125 -2.22 3.51 -10.25
C GLY A 125 -1.95 4.29 -8.96
N SER A 126 -2.77 4.10 -7.93
CA SER A 126 -2.53 4.72 -6.61
C SER A 126 -1.19 4.29 -6.03
N ALA A 127 -0.84 2.99 -6.10
CA ALA A 127 0.44 2.51 -5.62
C ALA A 127 1.62 3.04 -6.45
N VAL A 128 1.52 2.97 -7.78
CA VAL A 128 2.58 3.40 -8.68
C VAL A 128 2.79 4.92 -8.62
N ALA A 129 1.75 5.72 -8.45
CA ALA A 129 1.87 7.17 -8.28
C ALA A 129 2.65 7.55 -7.01
N VAL A 130 2.51 6.78 -5.93
CA VAL A 130 3.28 6.96 -4.70
C VAL A 130 4.72 6.46 -4.88
N ALA A 131 4.88 5.24 -5.41
CA ALA A 131 6.18 4.58 -5.58
C ALA A 131 7.11 5.31 -6.56
N SER A 132 6.56 5.90 -7.64
CA SER A 132 7.29 6.73 -8.61
C SER A 132 7.62 8.14 -8.09
N GLY A 133 7.03 8.53 -6.95
CA GLY A 133 7.20 9.85 -6.38
C GLY A 133 6.35 10.95 -7.01
N LEU A 134 5.34 10.62 -7.83
CA LEU A 134 4.39 11.60 -8.36
C LEU A 134 3.63 12.31 -7.24
N VAL A 135 3.27 11.59 -6.18
CA VAL A 135 2.68 12.12 -4.93
C VAL A 135 3.23 11.36 -3.72
N ASP A 136 3.06 11.92 -2.52
CA ASP A 136 3.47 11.25 -1.28
C ASP A 136 2.37 10.37 -0.69
N ILE A 137 1.13 10.56 -1.15
CA ILE A 137 -0.07 9.88 -0.66
C ILE A 137 -1.10 9.73 -1.79
N ALA A 138 -1.82 8.62 -1.78
CA ALA A 138 -2.97 8.34 -2.62
C ALA A 138 -4.08 7.65 -1.80
N ILE A 139 -5.30 7.65 -2.34
CA ILE A 139 -6.40 6.80 -1.84
C ILE A 139 -6.56 5.62 -2.79
N GLY A 140 -6.59 4.41 -2.20
CA GLY A 140 -7.03 3.19 -2.86
C GLY A 140 -8.35 2.68 -2.27
N THR A 141 -8.83 1.57 -2.83
CA THR A 141 -9.98 0.82 -2.30
C THR A 141 -9.65 -0.66 -2.25
N GLU A 142 -10.11 -1.33 -1.20
CA GLU A 142 -9.95 -2.77 -1.03
C GLU A 142 -11.25 -3.47 -0.73
N THR A 143 -11.54 -4.47 -1.57
CA THR A 143 -12.47 -5.57 -1.29
C THR A 143 -11.68 -6.73 -0.68
N ASN A 144 -10.70 -7.25 -1.44
CA ASN A 144 -9.77 -8.27 -0.96
C ASN A 144 -8.38 -8.07 -1.62
N GLY A 145 -7.39 -7.62 -0.84
CA GLY A 145 -6.02 -7.38 -1.29
C GLY A 145 -5.77 -6.11 -2.10
N SER A 146 -6.80 -5.38 -2.53
CA SER A 146 -6.67 -4.28 -3.51
C SER A 146 -6.02 -2.98 -3.01
N ILE A 147 -5.66 -2.86 -1.73
CA ILE A 147 -4.75 -1.85 -1.14
C ILE A 147 -3.45 -2.55 -0.74
N SER A 148 -3.55 -3.62 0.05
CA SER A 148 -2.39 -4.30 0.65
C SER A 148 -1.46 -4.96 -0.37
N CYS A 149 -1.99 -5.60 -1.40
CA CYS A 149 -1.19 -6.21 -2.46
C CYS A 149 -0.42 -5.18 -3.28
N PRO A 150 -1.05 -4.19 -3.93
CA PRO A 150 -0.31 -3.19 -4.70
C PRO A 150 0.63 -2.34 -3.83
N SER A 151 0.30 -2.07 -2.56
CA SER A 151 1.25 -1.41 -1.65
C SER A 151 2.49 -2.26 -1.37
N SER A 152 2.33 -3.54 -1.04
CA SER A 152 3.46 -4.45 -0.81
C SER A 152 4.33 -4.60 -2.05
N ILE A 153 3.71 -4.80 -3.21
CA ILE A 153 4.41 -5.06 -4.48
C ILE A 153 5.24 -3.86 -4.91
N ASN A 154 4.73 -2.63 -4.74
CA ASN A 154 5.42 -1.41 -5.16
C ASN A 154 6.25 -0.76 -4.05
N GLY A 155 6.39 -1.42 -2.90
CA GLY A 155 7.28 -0.95 -1.82
C GLY A 155 6.80 0.32 -1.12
N ILE A 156 5.48 0.45 -0.89
CA ILE A 156 4.89 1.58 -0.17
C ILE A 156 4.03 1.10 1.00
N ILE A 157 3.64 2.02 1.89
CA ILE A 157 2.73 1.71 2.99
C ILE A 157 1.29 1.72 2.47
N GLY A 158 0.49 0.72 2.85
CA GLY A 158 -0.93 0.66 2.54
C GLY A 158 -1.73 0.29 3.78
N PHE A 159 -2.79 1.05 4.07
CA PHE A 159 -3.65 0.80 5.21
C PHE A 159 -5.09 0.54 4.75
N LYS A 160 -5.55 -0.69 4.92
CA LYS A 160 -6.95 -1.07 4.77
C LYS A 160 -7.62 -1.01 6.16
N PRO A 161 -8.51 -0.04 6.42
CA PRO A 161 -9.15 0.06 7.71
C PRO A 161 -10.21 -1.03 7.95
N THR A 162 -10.75 -1.06 9.17
CA THR A 162 -11.97 -1.79 9.50
C THR A 162 -13.10 -1.38 8.56
N VAL A 163 -13.85 -2.36 8.05
CA VAL A 163 -15.02 -2.08 7.22
C VAL A 163 -16.06 -1.34 8.05
N GLY A 164 -16.34 -0.10 7.66
CA GLY A 164 -17.20 0.82 8.40
C GLY A 164 -16.46 1.98 9.07
N LEU A 165 -15.13 1.95 9.20
CA LEU A 165 -14.40 3.11 9.74
C LEU A 165 -14.40 4.30 8.76
N VAL A 166 -14.40 4.00 7.46
CA VAL A 166 -14.41 4.98 6.37
C VAL A 166 -15.64 4.76 5.50
N SER A 167 -16.40 5.82 5.22
CA SER A 167 -17.60 5.75 4.39
C SER A 167 -17.27 5.30 2.96
N ARG A 168 -18.14 4.45 2.39
CA ARG A 168 -18.12 4.03 0.98
C ARG A 168 -19.06 4.86 0.09
N SER A 169 -19.70 5.90 0.61
CA SER A 169 -20.61 6.76 -0.17
C SER A 169 -19.87 7.48 -1.30
N GLY A 170 -20.35 7.33 -2.54
CA GLY A 170 -19.71 7.89 -3.74
C GLY A 170 -18.53 7.06 -4.25
N ILE A 171 -18.50 5.76 -3.96
CA ILE A 171 -17.51 4.82 -4.50
C ILE A 171 -18.27 3.79 -5.35
N ILE A 172 -17.80 3.53 -6.58
CA ILE A 172 -18.28 2.41 -7.40
C ILE A 172 -17.93 1.11 -6.64
N PRO A 173 -18.93 0.33 -6.19
CA PRO A 173 -18.71 -0.75 -5.23
C PRO A 173 -18.38 -2.10 -5.90
N ILE A 174 -17.84 -3.02 -5.11
CA ILE A 174 -17.93 -4.46 -5.31
C ILE A 174 -18.78 -5.07 -4.21
N SER A 175 -18.38 -4.96 -2.94
CA SER A 175 -19.03 -5.65 -1.84
C SER A 175 -19.21 -4.74 -0.63
N SER A 176 -20.46 -4.42 -0.31
CA SER A 176 -20.82 -3.74 0.93
C SER A 176 -20.33 -4.45 2.21
N SER A 177 -20.02 -5.75 2.12
CA SER A 177 -19.47 -6.55 3.22
C SER A 177 -17.98 -6.36 3.47
N GLN A 178 -17.22 -5.94 2.45
CA GLN A 178 -15.75 -5.96 2.48
C GLN A 178 -15.10 -4.66 2.04
N ASP A 179 -15.79 -3.89 1.20
CA ASP A 179 -15.25 -2.68 0.61
C ASP A 179 -14.93 -1.65 1.68
N THR A 180 -13.74 -1.08 1.55
CA THR A 180 -13.34 0.14 2.22
C THR A 180 -12.35 0.92 1.36
N ALA A 181 -12.40 2.25 1.43
CA ALA A 181 -11.28 3.08 1.01
C ALA A 181 -10.17 3.06 2.06
N GLY A 182 -8.94 3.35 1.66
CA GLY A 182 -7.82 3.45 2.57
C GLY A 182 -6.62 4.19 1.99
N PRO A 183 -5.78 4.81 2.84
CA PRO A 183 -4.60 5.54 2.41
C PRO A 183 -3.45 4.62 1.98
N MET A 184 -2.72 5.07 0.96
CA MET A 184 -1.51 4.44 0.43
C MET A 184 -0.44 5.52 0.31
N GLY A 185 0.70 5.40 0.99
CA GLY A 185 1.64 6.52 1.11
C GLY A 185 3.08 6.12 1.35
N LYS A 186 3.98 7.11 1.22
CA LYS A 186 5.43 6.93 1.39
C LYS A 186 5.85 6.77 2.85
N THR A 187 5.14 7.38 3.78
CA THR A 187 5.48 7.37 5.21
C THR A 187 4.27 7.01 6.06
N LEU A 188 4.52 6.41 7.22
CA LEU A 188 3.45 6.03 8.13
C LEU A 188 2.67 7.25 8.64
N GLU A 189 3.36 8.37 8.85
CA GLU A 189 2.77 9.63 9.30
C GLU A 189 1.72 10.18 8.31
N ILE A 190 2.04 10.22 7.00
CA ILE A 190 1.08 10.73 6.02
C ILE A 190 -0.10 9.77 5.85
N VAL A 191 0.14 8.46 5.97
CA VAL A 191 -0.91 7.43 5.96
C VAL A 191 -1.85 7.60 7.16
N ALA A 192 -1.32 7.76 8.36
CA ALA A 192 -2.10 7.97 9.58
C ALA A 192 -2.89 9.29 9.54
N LYS A 193 -2.26 10.40 9.12
CA LYS A 193 -2.94 11.70 8.94
C LYS A 193 -4.07 11.61 7.94
N THR A 194 -3.87 10.89 6.84
CA THR A 194 -4.91 10.73 5.82
C THR A 194 -6.06 9.86 6.33
N LEU A 195 -5.77 8.78 7.07
CA LEU A 195 -6.78 7.95 7.71
C LEU A 195 -7.64 8.80 8.68
N GLU A 196 -6.99 9.60 9.52
CA GLU A 196 -7.65 10.49 10.49
C GLU A 196 -8.63 11.44 9.81
N VAL A 197 -8.23 11.99 8.67
CA VAL A 197 -9.08 12.89 7.89
C VAL A 197 -10.27 12.18 7.27
N ILE A 198 -10.13 10.97 6.73
CA ILE A 198 -11.22 10.29 5.99
C ILE A 198 -12.16 9.46 6.87
N SER A 199 -11.74 9.09 8.09
CA SER A 199 -12.52 8.25 9.01
C SER A 199 -13.67 8.98 9.69
N GLY A 200 -14.81 8.33 9.83
CA GLY A 200 -15.92 8.81 10.65
C GLY A 200 -17.31 8.45 10.13
N TYR A 201 -18.31 8.83 10.92
CA TYR A 201 -19.72 8.56 10.65
C TYR A 201 -20.23 9.29 9.40
N ASP A 202 -20.94 8.56 8.54
CA ASP A 202 -21.70 9.07 7.40
C ASP A 202 -23.09 8.43 7.42
N PRO A 203 -24.18 9.21 7.58
CA PRO A 203 -25.54 8.68 7.57
C PRO A 203 -25.96 8.02 6.24
N ASN A 204 -25.21 8.25 5.16
CA ASN A 204 -25.46 7.60 3.86
C ASN A 204 -24.81 6.21 3.73
N ASP A 205 -23.99 5.80 4.70
CA ASP A 205 -23.36 4.49 4.76
C ASP A 205 -23.54 3.84 6.13
N ASN A 206 -24.50 2.92 6.21
CA ASN A 206 -24.86 2.21 7.44
C ASN A 206 -23.67 1.49 8.09
N ALA A 207 -22.62 1.09 7.36
CA ALA A 207 -21.46 0.45 7.96
C ALA A 207 -20.74 1.38 8.96
N THR A 208 -20.81 2.70 8.75
CA THR A 208 -20.20 3.69 9.65
C THR A 208 -20.96 3.89 10.96
N SER A 209 -22.20 3.41 11.06
CA SER A 209 -22.95 3.41 12.32
C SER A 209 -22.44 2.40 13.35
N PHE A 210 -21.56 1.48 12.94
CA PHE A 210 -20.95 0.49 13.83
C PHE A 210 -19.64 0.96 14.47
N ILE A 211 -19.16 2.17 14.15
CA ILE A 211 -18.00 2.76 14.83
C ILE A 211 -18.36 2.90 16.33
N PRO A 212 -17.53 2.40 17.26
CA PRO A 212 -17.76 2.57 18.69
C PRO A 212 -17.84 4.05 19.10
N ASP A 213 -18.72 4.37 20.05
CA ASP A 213 -18.92 5.75 20.52
C ASP A 213 -17.64 6.36 21.14
N ASP A 214 -16.77 5.52 21.71
CA ASP A 214 -15.50 5.89 22.34
C ASP A 214 -14.27 5.71 21.42
N PHE A 215 -14.50 5.48 20.13
CA PHE A 215 -13.40 5.28 19.17
C PHE A 215 -12.50 6.52 19.07
N ASN A 216 -11.19 6.32 19.26
CA ASN A 216 -10.21 7.40 19.19
C ASN A 216 -9.66 7.56 17.77
N PHE A 217 -10.04 8.66 17.11
CA PHE A 217 -9.61 9.01 15.75
C PHE A 217 -8.21 9.63 15.65
N ASN A 218 -7.53 9.93 16.77
CA ASN A 218 -6.18 10.49 16.74
C ASN A 218 -5.16 9.40 16.37
N PHE A 219 -4.98 9.20 15.08
CA PHE A 219 -4.07 8.20 14.51
C PHE A 219 -2.64 8.71 14.42
N VAL A 220 -2.45 10.02 14.26
CA VAL A 220 -1.11 10.59 14.14
C VAL A 220 -0.31 10.42 15.43
N ASP A 221 -0.94 10.47 16.62
CA ASP A 221 -0.20 10.40 17.88
C ASP A 221 0.62 9.10 18.05
N VAL A 222 0.12 7.99 17.50
CA VAL A 222 0.76 6.67 17.68
C VAL A 222 1.92 6.43 16.72
N THR A 223 2.10 7.29 15.72
CA THR A 223 3.17 7.16 14.71
C THR A 223 4.56 7.38 15.30
N ASN A 224 4.64 7.94 16.51
CA ASN A 224 5.89 8.11 17.26
C ASN A 224 6.22 6.92 18.18
N ASN A 225 5.40 5.88 18.21
CA ASN A 225 5.71 4.68 18.99
C ASN A 225 6.97 3.97 18.45
N ARG A 226 7.82 3.49 19.36
CA ARG A 226 9.11 2.84 19.05
C ARG A 226 9.28 1.50 19.76
N ARG A 227 8.26 1.01 20.46
CA ARG A 227 8.32 -0.22 21.27
C ARG A 227 7.08 -1.08 21.05
N LEU A 228 7.24 -2.37 21.30
CA LEU A 228 6.20 -3.41 21.25
C LEU A 228 6.10 -4.11 22.61
N ASP A 229 6.37 -3.40 23.71
CA ASP A 229 6.43 -3.98 25.06
C ASP A 229 5.13 -4.72 25.40
N GLY A 230 5.25 -6.03 25.65
CA GLY A 230 4.14 -6.89 26.04
C GLY A 230 3.19 -7.26 24.90
N ILE A 231 3.46 -6.82 23.66
CA ILE A 231 2.63 -7.14 22.50
C ILE A 231 2.96 -8.54 21.99
N ARG A 232 1.92 -9.34 21.75
CA ARG A 232 2.00 -10.72 21.28
C ARG A 232 1.43 -10.84 19.87
N PHE A 233 2.27 -11.20 18.92
CA PHE A 233 1.86 -11.44 17.53
C PHE A 233 1.79 -12.93 17.21
N GLY A 234 0.75 -13.33 16.46
CA GLY A 234 0.72 -14.64 15.81
C GLY A 234 1.34 -14.57 14.42
N LEU A 235 2.36 -15.40 14.15
CA LEU A 235 3.04 -15.46 12.86
C LEU A 235 2.20 -16.20 11.81
N LEU A 236 1.72 -15.49 10.80
CA LEU A 236 1.02 -16.09 9.66
C LEU A 236 2.00 -16.86 8.76
N ASN A 237 1.52 -17.96 8.16
CA ASN A 237 2.32 -18.84 7.31
C ASN A 237 3.55 -19.45 8.03
N ALA A 238 3.51 -19.61 9.36
CA ALA A 238 4.64 -20.10 10.16
C ALA A 238 5.15 -21.49 9.75
N ASP A 239 4.31 -22.29 9.10
CA ASP A 239 4.61 -23.63 8.58
C ASP A 239 5.25 -23.62 7.18
N ASN A 240 5.47 -22.45 6.57
CA ASN A 240 6.08 -22.35 5.24
C ASN A 240 7.53 -22.89 5.26
N GLN A 241 7.82 -23.80 4.33
CA GLN A 241 9.10 -24.51 4.26
C GLN A 241 10.10 -23.89 3.27
N HIS A 242 9.74 -22.82 2.56
CA HIS A 242 10.64 -22.19 1.60
C HIS A 242 11.78 -21.45 2.34
N PRO A 243 13.06 -21.69 2.00
CA PRO A 243 14.20 -21.14 2.76
C PRO A 243 14.16 -19.61 2.93
N GLN A 244 13.80 -18.89 1.88
CA GLN A 244 13.71 -17.42 1.92
C GLN A 244 12.56 -16.91 2.81
N VAL A 245 11.44 -17.66 2.88
CA VAL A 245 10.33 -17.29 3.78
C VAL A 245 10.73 -17.53 5.22
N ILE A 246 11.40 -18.64 5.50
CA ILE A 246 11.95 -18.96 6.83
C ILE A 246 12.94 -17.87 7.27
N GLU A 247 13.81 -17.40 6.37
CA GLU A 247 14.74 -16.30 6.65
C GLU A 247 13.99 -15.02 7.05
N PHE A 248 13.00 -14.60 6.26
CA PHE A 248 12.21 -13.41 6.58
C PHE A 248 11.43 -13.56 7.89
N HIS A 249 10.84 -14.73 8.16
CA HIS A 249 10.15 -14.99 9.42
C HIS A 249 11.09 -14.89 10.63
N ASN A 250 12.31 -15.43 10.51
CA ASN A 250 13.33 -15.29 11.55
C ASN A 250 13.74 -13.83 11.78
N GLU A 251 13.82 -13.02 10.72
CA GLU A 251 14.10 -11.60 10.83
C GLU A 251 12.96 -10.82 11.50
N ILE A 252 11.70 -11.09 11.12
CA ILE A 252 10.52 -10.52 11.81
C ILE A 252 10.55 -10.90 13.30
N LYS A 253 10.86 -12.16 13.63
CA LYS A 253 10.98 -12.65 15.02
C LYS A 253 12.04 -11.87 15.79
N ALA A 254 13.20 -11.63 15.18
CA ALA A 254 14.28 -10.87 15.80
C ALA A 254 13.89 -9.40 16.03
N ILE A 255 13.24 -8.76 15.06
CA ILE A 255 12.78 -7.37 15.16
C ILE A 255 11.73 -7.21 16.25
N VAL A 256 10.69 -8.05 16.24
CA VAL A 256 9.61 -8.02 17.25
C VAL A 256 10.19 -8.18 18.64
N LYS A 257 11.08 -9.17 18.84
CA LYS A 257 11.78 -9.39 20.12
C LYS A 257 12.62 -8.18 20.55
N LYS A 258 13.38 -7.58 19.63
CA LYS A 258 14.21 -6.40 19.90
C LYS A 258 13.39 -5.19 20.34
N LEU A 259 12.17 -5.04 19.80
CA LEU A 259 11.24 -3.97 20.14
C LEU A 259 10.47 -4.23 21.45
N GLY A 260 10.61 -5.39 22.08
CA GLY A 260 9.96 -5.75 23.35
C GLY A 260 8.70 -6.60 23.21
N GLY A 261 8.36 -7.01 21.98
CA GLY A 261 7.23 -7.89 21.70
C GLY A 261 7.61 -9.35 21.61
N GLU A 262 6.60 -10.19 21.43
CA GLU A 262 6.74 -11.64 21.25
C GLU A 262 6.10 -12.06 19.93
N LEU A 263 6.77 -12.95 19.20
CA LEU A 263 6.25 -13.56 17.97
C LEU A 263 6.07 -15.05 18.20
N ILE A 264 4.82 -15.50 18.09
CA ILE A 264 4.37 -16.85 18.39
C ILE A 264 4.10 -17.57 17.08
N ASP A 265 4.71 -18.74 16.92
CA ASP A 265 4.45 -19.61 15.78
C ASP A 265 3.09 -20.29 16.02
N ILE A 266 2.07 -19.85 15.29
CA ILE A 266 0.69 -20.33 15.47
C ILE A 266 0.41 -21.50 14.53
N LYS A 267 -0.43 -22.43 14.99
CA LYS A 267 -1.07 -23.40 14.10
C LYS A 267 -2.37 -22.80 13.57
N ASP A 268 -2.33 -22.30 12.34
CA ASP A 268 -3.49 -21.70 11.69
C ASP A 268 -4.28 -22.73 10.86
N ASP A 269 -5.20 -23.43 11.52
CA ASP A 269 -6.09 -24.42 10.89
C ASP A 269 -7.39 -23.78 10.34
N ARG A 270 -7.47 -22.44 10.22
CA ARG A 270 -8.68 -21.77 9.74
C ARG A 270 -8.92 -22.12 8.28
N ILE A 271 -10.16 -22.49 7.98
CA ILE A 271 -10.59 -22.74 6.61
C ILE A 271 -11.06 -21.44 5.98
N TYR A 272 -10.45 -21.08 4.85
CA TYR A 272 -10.86 -19.94 4.07
C TYR A 272 -12.21 -20.22 3.38
N PRO A 273 -13.21 -19.33 3.49
CA PRO A 273 -14.56 -19.59 2.98
C PRO A 273 -14.71 -19.23 1.48
N ASP A 274 -13.82 -19.71 0.61
CA ASP A 274 -13.68 -19.26 -0.81
C ASP A 274 -15.02 -19.15 -1.56
N GLU A 275 -15.76 -20.26 -1.66
CA GLU A 275 -17.04 -20.32 -2.38
C GLU A 275 -18.13 -19.41 -1.79
N ALA A 276 -18.14 -19.27 -0.47
CA ALA A 276 -19.11 -18.42 0.21
C ALA A 276 -18.77 -16.95 0.01
N GLU A 277 -17.49 -16.60 0.16
CA GLU A 277 -16.99 -15.25 -0.11
C GLU A 277 -17.27 -14.85 -1.55
N TYR A 278 -16.88 -15.67 -2.52
CA TYR A 278 -17.05 -15.34 -3.93
C TYR A 278 -18.53 -15.11 -4.30
N PHE A 279 -19.44 -15.94 -3.77
CA PHE A 279 -20.87 -15.71 -3.98
C PHE A 279 -21.37 -14.40 -3.35
N ILE A 280 -20.86 -13.98 -2.20
CA ILE A 280 -21.16 -12.66 -1.62
C ILE A 280 -20.70 -11.56 -2.57
N LEU A 281 -19.48 -11.65 -3.10
CA LEU A 281 -18.93 -10.65 -4.01
C LEU A 281 -19.77 -10.55 -5.29
N LEU A 282 -20.13 -11.68 -5.91
CA LEU A 282 -20.97 -11.72 -7.11
C LEU A 282 -22.36 -11.11 -6.87
N TYR A 283 -23.00 -11.50 -5.78
CA TYR A 283 -24.33 -11.01 -5.42
C TYR A 283 -24.32 -9.51 -5.11
N GLU A 284 -23.38 -9.06 -4.26
CA GLU A 284 -23.28 -7.67 -3.83
C GLU A 284 -22.77 -6.75 -4.93
N PHE A 285 -21.92 -7.24 -5.84
CA PHE A 285 -21.44 -6.45 -6.98
C PHE A 285 -22.61 -6.03 -7.85
N ARG A 286 -23.46 -6.97 -8.27
CA ARG A 286 -24.65 -6.63 -9.06
C ARG A 286 -25.56 -5.65 -8.33
N VAL A 287 -25.95 -5.98 -7.09
CA VAL A 287 -26.90 -5.14 -6.32
C VAL A 287 -26.34 -3.75 -6.05
N GLY A 288 -25.08 -3.65 -5.63
CA GLY A 288 -24.40 -2.41 -5.30
C GLY A 288 -24.14 -1.56 -6.54
N LEU A 289 -23.65 -2.17 -7.63
CA LEU A 289 -23.35 -1.47 -8.87
C LEU A 289 -24.62 -0.92 -9.52
N GLU A 290 -25.69 -1.72 -9.63
CA GLU A 290 -26.96 -1.25 -10.19
C GLU A 290 -27.52 -0.07 -9.39
N LYS A 291 -27.45 -0.14 -8.06
CA LYS A 291 -27.85 0.98 -7.19
C LYS A 291 -27.02 2.23 -7.43
N TYR A 292 -25.70 2.10 -7.60
CA TYR A 292 -24.83 3.22 -7.93
C TYR A 292 -25.21 3.84 -9.28
N LEU A 293 -25.32 3.00 -10.32
CA LEU A 293 -25.58 3.43 -11.71
C LEU A 293 -26.91 4.17 -11.86
N GLN A 294 -27.96 3.73 -11.17
CA GLN A 294 -29.29 4.40 -11.16
C GLN A 294 -29.23 5.85 -10.65
N SER A 295 -28.25 6.20 -9.83
CA SER A 295 -28.03 7.56 -9.31
C SER A 295 -26.94 8.34 -10.04
N SER A 296 -26.27 7.69 -11.00
CA SER A 296 -25.13 8.22 -11.73
C SER A 296 -25.56 9.07 -12.93
N SER A 297 -24.63 9.80 -13.56
CA SER A 297 -24.90 10.52 -14.80
C SER A 297 -24.72 9.63 -16.05
N SER A 298 -24.33 8.37 -15.86
CA SER A 298 -24.06 7.44 -16.95
C SER A 298 -25.34 7.05 -17.70
N LYS A 299 -25.18 6.70 -18.97
CA LYS A 299 -26.24 6.02 -19.74
C LYS A 299 -26.44 4.57 -19.32
N MET A 300 -25.42 3.97 -18.70
CA MET A 300 -25.48 2.61 -18.17
C MET A 300 -26.31 2.65 -16.88
N GLN A 301 -27.38 1.87 -16.81
CA GLN A 301 -28.31 1.87 -15.66
C GLN A 301 -28.21 0.58 -14.84
N ASN A 302 -27.66 -0.48 -15.42
CA ASN A 302 -27.53 -1.78 -14.76
C ASN A 302 -26.36 -2.60 -15.32
N LEU A 303 -26.10 -3.78 -14.72
CA LEU A 303 -25.00 -4.66 -15.13
C LEU A 303 -25.18 -5.23 -16.54
N ASN A 304 -26.41 -5.46 -16.99
CA ASN A 304 -26.68 -5.96 -18.34
C ASN A 304 -26.36 -4.91 -19.41
N ASP A 305 -26.61 -3.63 -19.16
CA ASP A 305 -26.21 -2.54 -20.08
C ASP A 305 -24.68 -2.52 -20.29
N LEU A 306 -23.91 -2.73 -19.21
CA LEU A 306 -22.44 -2.80 -19.27
C LEU A 306 -21.96 -4.00 -20.09
N ILE A 307 -22.61 -5.16 -19.94
CA ILE A 307 -22.29 -6.36 -20.72
C ILE A 307 -22.53 -6.13 -22.20
N ILE A 308 -23.69 -5.57 -22.56
CA ILE A 308 -24.04 -5.25 -23.94
C ILE A 308 -23.02 -4.26 -24.52
N PHE A 309 -22.73 -3.19 -23.79
CA PHE A 309 -21.72 -2.22 -24.20
C PHE A 309 -20.36 -2.90 -24.47
N ASN A 310 -19.93 -3.79 -23.59
CA ASN A 310 -18.65 -4.48 -23.74
C ASN A 310 -18.65 -5.41 -24.97
N GLU A 311 -19.72 -6.15 -25.24
CA GLU A 311 -19.82 -6.99 -26.44
C GLU A 311 -19.82 -6.16 -27.73
N GLU A 312 -20.55 -5.04 -27.76
CA GLU A 312 -20.58 -4.14 -28.91
C GLU A 312 -19.23 -3.46 -29.17
N ASN A 313 -18.41 -3.29 -28.13
CA ASN A 313 -17.10 -2.61 -28.19
C ASN A 313 -15.93 -3.56 -27.91
N LYS A 314 -16.13 -4.87 -28.13
CA LYS A 314 -15.23 -5.95 -27.68
C LYS A 314 -13.76 -5.75 -28.05
N ASN A 315 -13.49 -5.32 -29.28
CA ASN A 315 -12.11 -5.12 -29.76
C ASN A 315 -11.34 -4.03 -29.01
N THR A 316 -12.03 -3.12 -28.33
CA THR A 316 -11.42 -2.01 -27.58
C THR A 316 -11.42 -2.27 -26.08
N VAL A 317 -12.53 -2.79 -25.54
CA VAL A 317 -12.70 -2.94 -24.08
C VAL A 317 -12.33 -4.32 -23.56
N MET A 318 -12.28 -5.35 -24.43
CA MET A 318 -11.88 -6.71 -24.06
C MET A 318 -10.75 -7.26 -24.96
N PRO A 319 -9.64 -6.52 -25.20
CA PRO A 319 -8.57 -6.99 -26.08
C PRO A 319 -7.72 -8.11 -25.46
N HIS A 320 -7.70 -8.24 -24.13
CA HIS A 320 -6.86 -9.22 -23.42
C HIS A 320 -7.68 -10.27 -22.66
N PHE A 321 -8.79 -9.88 -22.05
CA PHE A 321 -9.65 -10.76 -21.25
C PHE A 321 -11.10 -10.32 -21.32
N GLY A 322 -12.00 -11.26 -21.04
CA GLY A 322 -13.44 -11.08 -21.17
C GLY A 322 -14.11 -10.41 -19.96
N GLN A 323 -15.34 -10.86 -19.70
CA GLN A 323 -16.22 -10.33 -18.65
C GLN A 323 -17.00 -11.44 -17.92
N ASP A 324 -16.40 -12.62 -17.71
CA ASP A 324 -17.07 -13.79 -17.14
C ASP A 324 -17.63 -13.57 -15.72
N ILE A 325 -17.02 -12.70 -14.92
CA ILE A 325 -17.52 -12.34 -13.59
C ILE A 325 -18.83 -11.55 -13.68
N PHE A 326 -19.03 -10.75 -14.73
CA PHE A 326 -20.29 -10.03 -14.94
C PHE A 326 -21.45 -10.99 -15.21
N PHE A 327 -21.23 -12.02 -16.04
CA PHE A 327 -22.23 -13.07 -16.26
C PHE A 327 -22.54 -13.84 -14.97
N LYS A 328 -21.51 -14.25 -14.22
CA LYS A 328 -21.67 -14.93 -12.91
C LYS A 328 -22.43 -14.06 -11.89
N SER A 329 -22.22 -12.75 -11.91
CA SER A 329 -22.89 -11.80 -11.02
C SER A 329 -24.37 -11.60 -11.38
N LEU A 330 -24.71 -11.61 -12.67
CA LEU A 330 -26.11 -11.67 -13.14
C LEU A 330 -26.83 -12.92 -12.68
N GLU A 331 -26.17 -14.08 -12.75
CA GLU A 331 -26.74 -15.37 -12.33
C GLU A 331 -26.81 -15.52 -10.79
N SER A 332 -26.09 -14.69 -10.04
CA SER A 332 -26.07 -14.72 -8.57
C SER A 332 -27.23 -13.94 -7.97
N ASP A 333 -28.46 -14.46 -8.10
CA ASP A 333 -29.71 -13.82 -7.66
C ASP A 333 -30.35 -14.43 -6.39
N SER A 334 -29.87 -15.60 -5.96
CA SER A 334 -30.41 -16.31 -4.80
C SER A 334 -30.09 -15.63 -3.48
N TYR A 335 -31.07 -14.92 -2.92
CA TYR A 335 -30.95 -14.29 -1.59
C TYR A 335 -30.71 -15.31 -0.45
N ILE A 336 -31.28 -16.52 -0.54
CA ILE A 336 -31.06 -17.57 0.47
C ILE A 336 -29.60 -18.04 0.45
N ARG A 337 -29.03 -18.28 -0.73
CA ARG A 337 -27.60 -18.63 -0.86
C ARG A 337 -26.72 -17.49 -0.35
N TYR A 338 -27.09 -16.23 -0.64
CA TYR A 338 -26.38 -15.05 -0.14
C TYR A 338 -26.34 -15.02 1.39
N MET A 339 -27.48 -15.19 2.06
CA MET A 339 -27.54 -15.23 3.53
C MET A 339 -26.76 -16.41 4.12
N TRP A 340 -26.78 -17.58 3.47
CA TRP A 340 -25.97 -18.72 3.89
C TRP A 340 -24.47 -18.47 3.75
N SER A 341 -24.05 -17.84 2.65
CA SER A 341 -22.66 -17.42 2.45
C SER A 341 -22.23 -16.42 3.53
N LYS A 342 -23.08 -15.43 3.86
CA LYS A 342 -22.82 -14.46 4.94
C LYS A 342 -22.64 -15.15 6.29
N TYR A 343 -23.43 -16.19 6.58
CA TYR A 343 -23.25 -17.01 7.77
C TYR A 343 -21.90 -17.76 7.78
N LYS A 344 -21.47 -18.33 6.65
CA LYS A 344 -20.16 -18.99 6.53
C LYS A 344 -18.99 -18.02 6.76
N VAL A 345 -19.03 -16.83 6.15
CA VAL A 345 -18.04 -15.77 6.38
C VAL A 345 -18.06 -15.31 7.84
N SER A 346 -19.23 -15.15 8.47
CA SER A 346 -19.33 -14.84 9.89
C SER A 346 -18.68 -15.89 10.79
N ASN A 347 -18.79 -17.18 10.45
CA ASN A 347 -18.09 -18.23 11.19
C ASN A 347 -16.58 -18.18 10.99
N SER A 348 -16.08 -17.81 9.81
CA SER A 348 -14.65 -17.56 9.60
C SER A 348 -14.11 -16.45 10.51
N TYR A 349 -14.90 -15.40 10.76
CA TYR A 349 -14.53 -14.36 11.73
C TYR A 349 -14.47 -14.90 13.16
N LYS A 350 -15.43 -15.74 13.57
CA LYS A 350 -15.41 -16.38 14.90
C LYS A 350 -14.18 -17.26 15.09
N GLU A 351 -13.79 -18.05 14.09
CA GLU A 351 -12.56 -18.84 14.14
C GLU A 351 -11.31 -17.96 14.20
N THR A 352 -11.32 -16.81 13.53
CA THR A 352 -10.24 -15.82 13.62
C THR A 352 -10.11 -15.25 15.03
N LEU A 353 -11.22 -14.89 15.67
CA LEU A 353 -11.22 -14.43 17.06
C LEU A 353 -10.79 -15.54 18.03
N ARG A 354 -11.25 -16.78 17.81
CA ARG A 354 -10.85 -17.95 18.61
C ARG A 354 -9.35 -18.17 18.53
N LEU A 355 -8.74 -18.02 17.37
CA LEU A 355 -7.29 -18.15 17.19
C LEU A 355 -6.51 -17.05 17.93
N LEU A 356 -7.00 -15.81 17.89
CA LEU A 356 -6.42 -14.72 18.69
C LEU A 356 -6.53 -14.99 20.19
N GLU A 357 -7.66 -15.54 20.65
CA GLU A 357 -7.88 -15.88 22.06
C GLU A 357 -7.01 -17.07 22.51
N GLU A 358 -6.98 -18.15 21.73
CA GLU A 358 -6.26 -19.40 22.04
C GLU A 358 -4.75 -19.16 22.29
N TYR A 359 -4.15 -18.24 21.53
CA TYR A 359 -2.73 -17.91 21.64
C TYR A 359 -2.45 -16.62 22.42
N GLU A 360 -3.50 -15.97 22.96
CA GLU A 360 -3.42 -14.69 23.67
C GLU A 360 -2.72 -13.61 22.83
N LEU A 361 -3.23 -13.35 21.63
CA LEU A 361 -2.64 -12.46 20.64
C LEU A 361 -3.32 -11.08 20.63
N ASP A 362 -2.50 -10.06 20.43
CA ASP A 362 -2.95 -8.70 20.12
C ASP A 362 -3.24 -8.54 18.63
N ALA A 363 -2.40 -9.14 17.77
CA ALA A 363 -2.52 -9.04 16.32
C ALA A 363 -1.85 -10.23 15.62
N PHE A 364 -2.12 -10.38 14.32
CA PHE A 364 -1.34 -11.23 13.45
C PHE A 364 -0.25 -10.42 12.73
N ILE A 365 0.88 -11.07 12.43
CA ILE A 365 1.96 -10.52 11.61
C ILE A 365 2.45 -11.56 10.61
N GLY A 366 2.88 -11.14 9.42
CA GLY A 366 3.42 -12.05 8.42
C GLY A 366 3.86 -11.34 7.15
N LEU A 367 4.14 -12.09 6.09
CA LEU A 367 4.48 -11.54 4.78
C LEU A 367 3.22 -11.23 3.97
N THR A 368 3.16 -10.03 3.39
CA THR A 368 1.94 -9.53 2.74
C THR A 368 1.58 -10.28 1.46
N ARG A 369 2.52 -10.31 0.51
CA ARG A 369 2.39 -10.92 -0.80
C ARG A 369 3.77 -11.26 -1.35
N GLY A 370 3.87 -12.34 -2.14
CA GLY A 370 5.04 -12.63 -2.97
C GLY A 370 5.45 -11.46 -3.87
N PRO A 371 6.62 -11.53 -4.54
CA PRO A 371 7.14 -10.42 -5.36
C PRO A 371 6.26 -10.17 -6.61
N ALA A 372 6.58 -9.09 -7.34
CA ALA A 372 5.91 -8.78 -8.60
C ALA A 372 6.03 -9.93 -9.61
N TRP A 373 4.97 -10.15 -10.39
CA TRP A 373 4.94 -11.11 -11.49
C TRP A 373 4.88 -10.41 -12.85
N ARG A 374 5.26 -11.12 -13.91
CA ARG A 374 5.22 -10.57 -15.27
C ARG A 374 3.78 -10.30 -15.71
N ILE A 375 3.59 -9.25 -16.48
CA ILE A 375 2.33 -8.98 -17.18
C ILE A 375 2.09 -10.12 -18.18
N ASN A 376 0.94 -10.78 -18.08
CA ASN A 376 0.55 -11.90 -18.94
C ASN A 376 -0.86 -11.65 -19.52
N TYR A 377 -0.91 -11.16 -20.75
CA TYR A 377 -2.18 -10.89 -21.45
C TYR A 377 -2.89 -12.15 -21.96
N ASP A 378 -2.21 -13.28 -22.05
CA ASP A 378 -2.78 -14.52 -22.59
C ASP A 378 -3.54 -15.31 -21.51
N GLY A 379 -2.99 -15.36 -20.28
CA GLY A 379 -3.50 -16.16 -19.18
C GLY A 379 -3.94 -15.39 -17.93
N GLY A 380 -3.66 -14.08 -17.87
CA GLY A 380 -3.94 -13.26 -16.69
C GLY A 380 -2.95 -13.46 -15.55
N ASP A 381 -3.30 -12.91 -14.38
CA ASP A 381 -2.40 -12.90 -13.22
C ASP A 381 -2.16 -14.29 -12.62
N TRP A 382 -3.15 -15.18 -12.64
CA TRP A 382 -3.06 -16.46 -11.93
C TRP A 382 -1.92 -17.35 -12.45
N PRO A 383 -1.79 -17.62 -13.76
CA PRO A 383 -0.65 -18.36 -14.29
C PRO A 383 0.68 -17.66 -14.02
N ALA A 384 0.74 -16.34 -14.18
CA ALA A 384 1.97 -15.56 -13.98
C ALA A 384 2.47 -15.63 -12.52
N MET A 385 1.56 -15.63 -11.55
CA MET A 385 1.92 -15.78 -10.14
C MET A 385 2.50 -17.15 -9.79
N GLN A 386 2.19 -18.20 -10.56
CA GLN A 386 2.77 -19.54 -10.31
C GLN A 386 4.26 -19.62 -10.64
N GLU A 387 4.78 -18.64 -11.39
CA GLU A 387 6.22 -18.53 -11.71
C GLU A 387 7.01 -17.81 -10.62
N THR A 388 6.35 -17.38 -9.53
CA THR A 388 6.96 -16.61 -8.44
C THR A 388 6.79 -17.32 -7.10
N LEU A 389 7.57 -16.90 -6.09
CA LEU A 389 7.38 -17.39 -4.72
C LEU A 389 6.04 -16.92 -4.15
N ARG A 390 5.16 -17.85 -3.74
CA ARG A 390 3.79 -17.55 -3.32
C ARG A 390 3.61 -17.59 -1.81
N PHE A 391 3.13 -16.49 -1.27
CA PHE A 391 2.56 -16.35 0.08
C PHE A 391 1.60 -15.15 0.09
N SER A 392 0.66 -15.14 1.03
CA SER A 392 -0.33 -14.08 1.17
C SER A 392 -0.91 -14.09 2.60
N SER A 393 -1.18 -12.91 3.18
CA SER A 393 -1.74 -12.80 4.53
C SER A 393 -3.05 -12.00 4.63
N GLY A 394 -3.44 -11.26 3.59
CA GLY A 394 -4.56 -10.31 3.67
C GLY A 394 -5.98 -10.89 3.60
N GLY A 395 -6.17 -12.11 3.08
CA GLY A 395 -7.49 -12.63 2.76
C GLY A 395 -8.45 -12.66 3.96
N PHE A 396 -8.02 -13.24 5.09
CA PHE A 396 -8.85 -13.25 6.29
C PHE A 396 -9.15 -11.86 6.84
N ALA A 397 -8.28 -10.87 6.62
CA ALA A 397 -8.55 -9.49 7.04
C ALA A 397 -9.63 -8.84 6.16
N ALA A 398 -9.61 -9.12 4.86
CA ALA A 398 -10.56 -8.61 3.88
C ALA A 398 -11.99 -9.08 4.16
N HIS A 399 -12.27 -10.39 4.09
CA HIS A 399 -13.65 -10.89 4.24
C HIS A 399 -14.20 -10.76 5.66
N ASN A 400 -13.32 -10.69 6.67
CA ASN A 400 -13.73 -10.39 8.04
C ASN A 400 -13.78 -8.89 8.32
N GLY A 401 -13.45 -8.01 7.39
CA GLY A 401 -13.52 -6.55 7.57
C GLY A 401 -12.61 -6.01 8.67
N MET A 402 -11.46 -6.63 8.90
CA MET A 402 -10.47 -6.30 9.94
C MET A 402 -9.42 -5.31 9.43
N PRO A 403 -8.83 -4.44 10.27
CA PRO A 403 -7.79 -3.52 9.83
C PRO A 403 -6.50 -4.27 9.47
N HIS A 404 -5.85 -3.82 8.39
CA HIS A 404 -4.64 -4.43 7.83
C HIS A 404 -3.73 -3.34 7.30
N ILE A 405 -2.50 -3.29 7.81
CA ILE A 405 -1.43 -2.47 7.25
C ILE A 405 -0.36 -3.35 6.62
N THR A 406 0.16 -2.91 5.48
CA THR A 406 1.41 -3.40 4.92
C THR A 406 2.48 -2.31 5.00
N ILE A 407 3.69 -2.68 5.42
CA ILE A 407 4.88 -1.81 5.45
C ILE A 407 5.99 -2.46 4.61
N PRO A 408 6.65 -1.72 3.71
CA PRO A 408 7.68 -2.28 2.84
C PRO A 408 8.91 -2.65 3.67
N PHE A 409 9.44 -3.87 3.56
CA PHE A 409 10.54 -4.28 4.45
C PHE A 409 11.61 -5.13 3.76
N PHE A 410 11.19 -6.15 3.01
CA PHE A 410 12.07 -7.11 2.35
C PHE A 410 12.10 -6.90 0.84
N ASN A 411 13.01 -7.61 0.17
CA ASN A 411 13.03 -7.74 -1.29
C ASN A 411 13.25 -9.18 -1.71
N ILE A 412 12.63 -9.59 -2.82
CA ILE A 412 12.92 -10.83 -3.54
C ILE A 412 13.19 -10.46 -4.99
N ASP A 413 14.36 -10.83 -5.51
CA ASP A 413 14.78 -10.53 -6.89
C ASP A 413 14.63 -9.04 -7.27
N ASN A 414 15.00 -8.16 -6.32
CA ASN A 414 14.85 -6.69 -6.38
C ASN A 414 13.42 -6.15 -6.30
N PHE A 415 12.40 -7.01 -6.18
CA PHE A 415 11.02 -6.56 -5.97
C PHE A 415 10.67 -6.47 -4.49
N PRO A 416 9.99 -5.39 -4.06
CA PRO A 416 9.55 -5.21 -2.69
C PRO A 416 8.63 -6.32 -2.18
N VAL A 417 8.78 -6.64 -0.90
CA VAL A 417 7.90 -7.51 -0.12
C VAL A 417 7.61 -6.83 1.22
N GLY A 418 6.33 -6.62 1.53
CA GLY A 418 5.90 -5.94 2.75
C GLY A 418 5.60 -6.90 3.91
N ILE A 419 5.73 -6.41 5.13
CA ILE A 419 5.22 -7.03 6.35
C ILE A 419 3.76 -6.62 6.55
N SER A 420 2.88 -7.59 6.75
CA SER A 420 1.48 -7.38 7.13
C SER A 420 1.31 -7.38 8.64
N ILE A 421 0.50 -6.46 9.16
CA ILE A 421 0.00 -6.47 10.54
C ILE A 421 -1.52 -6.35 10.50
N ILE A 422 -2.22 -7.28 11.15
CA ILE A 422 -3.69 -7.43 11.06
C ILE A 422 -4.27 -7.51 12.47
N GLY A 423 -5.20 -6.61 12.79
CA GLY A 423 -5.82 -6.47 14.12
C GLY A 423 -7.27 -6.93 14.17
N LYS A 424 -7.91 -6.87 15.33
CA LYS A 424 -9.36 -7.05 15.43
C LYS A 424 -10.06 -5.83 14.83
N ARG A 425 -11.35 -5.97 14.49
CA ARG A 425 -12.15 -4.82 14.08
C ARG A 425 -12.05 -3.73 15.15
N TRP A 426 -11.84 -2.50 14.70
CA TRP A 426 -11.66 -1.30 15.52
C TRP A 426 -10.31 -1.18 16.24
N ASP A 427 -9.36 -2.10 16.02
CA ASP A 427 -7.97 -1.94 16.47
C ASP A 427 -7.12 -1.08 15.51
N ASP A 428 -7.74 -0.35 14.57
CA ASP A 428 -7.05 0.41 13.52
C ASP A 428 -5.91 1.29 14.07
N ARG A 429 -6.15 1.96 15.21
CA ARG A 429 -5.15 2.78 15.89
C ARG A 429 -4.01 1.96 16.49
N GLU A 430 -4.31 0.81 17.10
CA GLU A 430 -3.25 -0.07 17.64
C GLU A 430 -2.41 -0.69 16.51
N ILE A 431 -3.01 -0.99 15.36
CA ILE A 431 -2.27 -1.49 14.19
C ILE A 431 -1.30 -0.44 13.62
N LEU A 432 -1.70 0.83 13.58
CA LEU A 432 -0.76 1.92 13.26
C LEU A 432 0.36 2.04 14.30
N LYS A 433 0.03 1.90 15.60
CA LYS A 433 1.02 1.94 16.69
C LYS A 433 2.04 0.82 16.58
N PHE A 434 1.61 -0.39 16.23
CA PHE A 434 2.49 -1.54 16.04
C PHE A 434 3.37 -1.35 14.80
N ALA A 435 2.78 -0.89 13.70
CA ALA A 435 3.52 -0.56 12.49
C ALA A 435 4.59 0.51 12.75
N ALA A 436 4.30 1.54 13.54
CA ALA A 436 5.25 2.61 13.88
C ALA A 436 6.52 2.10 14.54
N ALA A 437 6.40 1.10 15.42
CA ALA A 437 7.56 0.51 16.06
C ALA A 437 8.44 -0.24 15.05
N ILE A 438 7.84 -0.97 14.11
CA ILE A 438 8.56 -1.76 13.10
C ILE A 438 9.12 -0.86 11.98
N ASP A 439 8.33 0.07 11.45
CA ASP A 439 8.71 1.02 10.41
C ASP A 439 9.89 1.91 10.85
N SER A 440 9.94 2.27 12.14
CA SER A 440 11.04 3.08 12.67
C SER A 440 12.44 2.47 12.47
N LYS A 441 12.54 1.14 12.32
CA LYS A 441 13.79 0.44 11.99
C LYS A 441 14.23 0.62 10.54
N LEU A 442 13.29 0.78 9.61
CA LEU A 442 13.58 1.13 8.21
C LEU A 442 14.02 2.58 8.09
N THR A 443 13.56 3.43 9.01
CA THR A 443 13.95 4.84 9.10
C THR A 443 15.14 5.09 10.01
N ASP A 444 15.93 4.07 10.39
CA ASP A 444 17.26 4.31 10.95
C ASP A 444 18.15 4.85 9.82
N LYS A 445 17.88 6.12 9.43
CA LYS A 445 18.65 6.93 8.49
C LYS A 445 20.03 7.26 9.05
N SER A 446 20.47 6.56 10.10
CA SER A 446 21.77 6.80 10.66
C SER A 446 22.84 6.41 9.65
N ILE A 447 23.75 7.33 9.42
CA ILE A 447 24.84 7.10 8.48
C ILE A 447 26.00 6.56 9.27
N ILE A 448 26.48 5.38 8.90
CA ILE A 448 27.66 4.79 9.49
C ILE A 448 28.83 5.17 8.59
N ILE A 449 29.84 5.86 9.14
CA ILE A 449 31.02 6.30 8.39
C ILE A 449 32.27 5.63 8.95
N ASP A 450 32.97 4.93 8.08
CA ASP A 450 34.29 4.37 8.34
C ASP A 450 35.38 5.39 7.97
N VAL A 451 36.04 5.93 8.99
CA VAL A 451 37.10 6.94 8.81
C VAL A 451 38.53 6.39 8.87
N ARG A 452 38.70 5.08 8.67
CA ARG A 452 40.01 4.43 8.56
C ARG A 452 40.68 4.73 7.22
N SER A 453 41.90 4.24 6.99
CA SER A 453 42.50 4.29 5.66
C SER A 453 41.96 3.15 4.78
N LEU A 454 42.09 3.28 3.45
CA LEU A 454 41.63 2.26 2.51
C LEU A 454 42.25 0.88 2.77
N ASP A 455 43.53 0.82 3.17
CA ASP A 455 44.20 -0.44 3.52
C ASP A 455 43.57 -1.12 4.75
N GLU A 456 43.13 -0.34 5.73
CA GLU A 456 42.42 -0.89 6.89
C GLU A 456 41.00 -1.34 6.52
N VAL A 457 40.33 -0.61 5.64
CA VAL A 457 38.97 -0.95 5.17
C VAL A 457 38.96 -2.25 4.39
N LYS A 458 39.99 -2.50 3.58
CA LYS A 458 40.20 -3.77 2.86
C LYS A 458 40.26 -5.00 3.77
N THR A 459 40.54 -4.84 5.07
CA THR A 459 40.51 -5.94 6.04
C THR A 459 39.11 -6.30 6.54
N GLY A 460 38.10 -5.50 6.21
CA GLY A 460 36.69 -5.68 6.56
C GLY A 460 36.05 -4.37 7.01
N ILE A 461 34.79 -4.14 6.66
CA ILE A 461 34.01 -2.92 6.91
C ILE A 461 32.71 -3.28 7.64
N ILE A 462 32.14 -2.37 8.45
CA ILE A 462 30.80 -2.57 9.01
C ILE A 462 29.77 -2.56 7.88
N GLN A 463 28.81 -3.47 7.92
CA GLN A 463 27.70 -3.56 6.97
C GLN A 463 26.99 -2.19 6.82
N ASP A 464 26.76 -1.78 5.57
CA ASP A 464 26.13 -0.51 5.18
C ASP A 464 26.93 0.77 5.52
N ALA A 465 28.19 0.64 5.96
CA ALA A 465 29.03 1.81 6.23
C ALA A 465 29.61 2.42 4.96
N ILE A 466 29.61 3.76 4.89
CA ILE A 466 30.28 4.53 3.85
C ILE A 466 31.74 4.73 4.28
N HIS A 467 32.68 4.43 3.40
CA HIS A 467 34.08 4.73 3.67
C HIS A 467 34.42 6.16 3.23
N ILE A 468 34.86 6.98 4.20
CA ILE A 468 35.44 8.31 3.96
C ILE A 468 36.63 8.46 4.88
N GLU A 469 37.86 8.47 4.35
CA GLU A 469 39.04 8.64 5.19
C GLU A 469 38.96 9.95 6.01
N TRP A 470 39.37 9.92 7.28
CA TRP A 470 39.16 11.06 8.19
C TRP A 470 39.76 12.38 7.70
N THR A 471 40.79 12.33 6.83
CA THR A 471 41.42 13.50 6.20
C THR A 471 40.52 14.18 5.18
N ASP A 472 39.59 13.44 4.59
CA ASP A 472 38.74 13.88 3.49
C ASP A 472 37.29 14.12 3.94
N ILE A 473 36.97 13.85 5.21
CA ILE A 473 35.61 13.94 5.75
C ILE A 473 34.96 15.31 5.51
N GLU A 474 35.71 16.41 5.66
CA GLU A 474 35.20 17.77 5.46
C GLU A 474 34.76 18.01 4.01
N LYS A 475 35.47 17.42 3.06
CA LYS A 475 35.22 17.56 1.63
C LYS A 475 34.11 16.60 1.17
N GLU A 476 34.24 15.32 1.50
CA GLU A 476 33.38 14.26 0.95
C GLU A 476 32.02 14.21 1.65
N ILE A 477 31.89 14.62 2.91
CA ILE A 477 30.57 14.65 3.57
C ILE A 477 29.60 15.62 2.89
N SER A 478 30.13 16.68 2.26
CA SER A 478 29.34 17.69 1.55
C SER A 478 28.80 17.17 0.20
N ASN A 479 29.36 16.06 -0.30
CA ASN A 479 28.89 15.39 -1.52
C ASN A 479 27.76 14.41 -1.24
N LEU A 480 27.49 14.12 0.03
CA LEU A 480 26.40 13.25 0.45
C LEU A 480 25.14 14.06 0.75
N ASP A 481 23.99 13.56 0.33
CA ASP A 481 22.69 14.16 0.62
C ASP A 481 22.25 13.82 2.05
N ILE A 482 22.76 14.59 3.02
CA ILE A 482 22.59 14.36 4.47
C ILE A 482 22.09 15.63 5.17
N SER A 483 21.03 15.52 5.97
CA SER A 483 20.56 16.65 6.80
C SER A 483 21.46 16.87 8.02
N LYS A 484 21.56 18.12 8.49
CA LYS A 484 22.47 18.48 9.61
C LYS A 484 22.10 17.83 10.95
N ASP A 485 20.84 17.45 11.12
CA ASP A 485 20.30 16.78 12.31
C ASP A 485 20.28 15.24 12.21
N GLN A 486 20.61 14.69 11.04
CA GLN A 486 20.64 13.25 10.81
C GLN A 486 21.68 12.58 11.72
N PRO A 487 21.36 11.42 12.34
CA PRO A 487 22.34 10.68 13.13
C PRO A 487 23.52 10.21 12.26
N ILE A 488 24.76 10.51 12.68
CA ILE A 488 25.97 10.03 12.00
C ILE A 488 26.83 9.28 13.02
N TYR A 489 27.09 8.00 12.78
CA TYR A 489 27.96 7.17 13.62
C TYR A 489 29.31 6.98 12.95
N LEU A 490 30.36 7.53 13.57
CA LEU A 490 31.72 7.44 13.06
C LEU A 490 32.53 6.42 13.86
N TYR A 491 33.22 5.53 13.16
CA TYR A 491 34.15 4.60 13.77
C TYR A 491 35.50 4.60 13.07
N CYS A 492 36.53 4.16 13.78
CA CYS A 492 37.81 3.87 13.15
C CYS A 492 38.44 2.60 13.75
N ARG A 493 39.77 2.44 13.68
CA ARG A 493 40.44 1.29 14.31
C ARG A 493 40.32 1.29 15.84
N SER A 494 40.51 2.44 16.48
CA SER A 494 40.58 2.57 17.96
C SER A 494 39.74 3.72 18.55
N GLY A 495 38.88 4.37 17.76
CA GLY A 495 38.06 5.51 18.20
C GLY A 495 38.72 6.90 18.12
N ASN A 496 40.03 7.02 17.91
CA ASN A 496 40.71 8.32 17.92
C ASN A 496 40.41 9.17 16.67
N ARG A 497 40.48 8.57 15.46
CA ARG A 497 40.18 9.27 14.20
C ARG A 497 38.71 9.63 14.08
N SER A 498 37.81 8.73 14.49
CA SER A 498 36.38 9.01 14.53
C SER A 498 36.06 10.15 15.51
N GLY A 499 36.77 10.27 16.63
CA GLY A 499 36.65 11.43 17.52
C GLY A 499 37.02 12.76 16.83
N LYS A 500 38.12 12.78 16.07
CA LYS A 500 38.52 13.96 15.28
C LYS A 500 37.51 14.30 14.19
N ALA A 501 37.05 13.30 13.45
CA ALA A 501 36.04 13.46 12.40
C ALA A 501 34.70 13.96 12.98
N THR A 502 34.29 13.46 14.15
CA THR A 502 33.09 13.95 14.86
C THR A 502 33.21 15.45 15.14
N ALA A 503 34.34 15.91 15.69
CA ALA A 503 34.56 17.33 15.97
C ALA A 503 34.61 18.21 14.71
N ILE A 504 35.02 17.66 13.56
CA ILE A 504 34.95 18.36 12.27
C ILE A 504 33.49 18.52 11.84
N LEU A 505 32.70 17.45 11.89
CA LEU A 505 31.28 17.50 11.52
C LEU A 505 30.49 18.45 12.42
N GLU A 506 30.75 18.47 13.73
CA GLU A 506 30.15 19.42 14.67
C GLU A 506 30.45 20.88 14.27
N LYS A 507 31.69 21.19 13.87
CA LYS A 507 32.05 22.53 13.37
C LYS A 507 31.37 22.88 12.05
N MET A 508 31.07 21.87 11.22
CA MET A 508 30.30 22.03 9.99
C MET A 508 28.78 22.12 10.25
N GLY A 509 28.34 22.13 11.50
CA GLY A 509 26.95 22.29 11.91
C GLY A 509 26.15 20.99 11.97
N PHE A 510 26.77 19.82 11.87
CA PHE A 510 26.07 18.56 12.12
C PHE A 510 25.86 18.38 13.63
N THR A 511 24.60 18.23 14.07
CA THR A 511 24.24 18.26 15.49
C THR A 511 24.11 16.88 16.12
N ASN A 512 24.23 15.80 15.34
CA ASN A 512 24.01 14.42 15.79
C ASN A 512 25.11 13.45 15.30
N ALA A 513 26.34 13.94 15.17
CA ALA A 513 27.52 13.12 14.91
C ALA A 513 28.02 12.48 16.20
N LYS A 514 28.32 11.18 16.18
CA LYS A 514 28.73 10.40 17.35
C LYS A 514 29.90 9.48 17.03
N ASN A 515 30.96 9.60 17.82
CA ASN A 515 32.05 8.63 17.82
C ASN A 515 31.61 7.34 18.52
N VAL A 516 31.56 6.23 17.79
CA VAL A 516 31.16 4.92 18.34
C VAL A 516 32.34 4.00 18.66
N GLY A 517 33.57 4.44 18.40
CA GLY A 517 34.80 3.78 18.88
C GLY A 517 35.57 3.01 17.79
N GLY A 518 36.17 1.89 18.21
CA GLY A 518 36.86 0.96 17.30
C GLY A 518 35.88 0.09 16.49
N ILE A 519 36.28 -0.46 15.35
CA ILE A 519 35.41 -1.26 14.47
C ILE A 519 34.65 -2.38 15.19
N ILE A 520 35.30 -3.12 16.10
CA ILE A 520 34.64 -4.23 16.84
C ILE A 520 33.59 -3.68 17.79
N GLU A 521 33.93 -2.64 18.54
CA GLU A 521 33.03 -1.98 19.50
C GLU A 521 31.86 -1.29 18.78
N ALA A 522 32.14 -0.66 17.63
CA ALA A 522 31.14 -0.01 16.80
C ALA A 522 30.19 -1.03 16.17
N ALA A 523 30.70 -2.15 15.66
CA ALA A 523 29.89 -3.25 15.12
C ALA A 523 28.93 -3.81 16.17
N ASP A 524 29.40 -3.98 17.41
CA ASP A 524 28.59 -4.42 18.54
C ASP A 524 27.52 -3.39 18.94
N LYS A 525 27.91 -2.11 19.12
CA LYS A 525 26.97 -1.02 19.46
C LYS A 525 25.91 -0.78 18.41
N LEU A 526 26.27 -0.92 17.14
CA LEU A 526 25.38 -0.70 15.99
C LEU A 526 24.60 -1.96 15.61
N ASP A 527 24.93 -3.11 16.20
CA ASP A 527 24.33 -4.41 15.88
C ASP A 527 24.46 -4.75 14.38
N LYS A 528 25.68 -4.59 13.85
CA LYS A 528 26.02 -4.76 12.43
C LYS A 528 27.20 -5.72 12.26
N LYS A 529 27.19 -6.51 11.19
CA LYS A 529 28.27 -7.44 10.87
C LYS A 529 29.48 -6.72 10.26
N ILE A 530 30.67 -7.27 10.46
CA ILE A 530 31.85 -6.88 9.67
C ILE A 530 31.88 -7.76 8.42
N VAL A 531 31.80 -7.13 7.25
CA VAL A 531 31.76 -7.77 5.93
C VAL A 531 33.02 -7.44 5.13
N LYS A 532 33.25 -8.17 4.03
CA LYS A 532 34.34 -7.83 3.11
C LYS A 532 34.02 -6.50 2.42
N TYR A 533 35.03 -5.65 2.28
CA TYR A 533 34.91 -4.42 1.51
C TYR A 533 34.87 -4.76 0.01
N SER A 534 33.82 -4.35 -0.68
CA SER A 534 33.73 -4.31 -2.14
C SER A 534 33.86 -2.85 -2.55
N GLU A 535 34.89 -2.55 -3.37
CA GLU A 535 35.14 -1.21 -3.93
C GLU A 535 33.98 -0.71 -4.79
#